data_AF-A0A257N9R5-F1
#
_entry.id   AF-A0A257N9R5-F1
#
_cell.length_a   1.000
_cell.length_b   1.000
_cell.length_c   1.000
_cell.angle_alpha   90.00
_cell.angle_beta   90.00
_cell.angle_gamma   90.00
#
_symmetry.space_group_name_H-M   'P 1'
#
loop_
_entity.id
_entity.type
_entity.pdbx_description
1 polymer ?
#
loop_
_entity_poly.entity_id
_entity_poly.type
_entity_poly.pdbx_seq_one_letter_code
_entity_poly.pdbx_strand_id
1 'polypeptide(L)'
;MLGAYQEILGDMHNLFGDTHSINIELDDNGYHFYDLHKGENVADLLDYVHISTEELKIAYREKLVNSSLSKKDQHDYEQELLAGLTAYTYLEK
;
A
#
# COMPACT_ATOMS: atom_id res chain seq x y z
N MET A 1 -7.29 21.90 -13.10
CA MET A 1 -6.17 22.45 -12.31
C MET A 1 -6.25 21.81 -10.93
N LEU A 2 -5.26 20.99 -10.53
CA LEU A 2 -5.23 20.29 -9.23
C LEU A 2 -4.01 20.67 -8.36
N GLY A 3 -3.20 21.66 -8.78
CA GLY A 3 -1.88 21.93 -8.18
C GLY A 3 -1.84 22.78 -6.91
N ALA A 4 -2.97 23.07 -6.26
CA ALA A 4 -2.97 23.84 -5.01
C ALA A 4 -3.96 23.24 -4.00
N TYR A 5 -3.52 23.06 -2.76
CA TYR A 5 -4.29 22.59 -1.59
C TYR A 5 -4.85 21.16 -1.63
N GLN A 6 -4.75 20.43 -2.75
CA GLN A 6 -5.33 19.08 -2.86
C GLN A 6 -4.47 17.98 -2.23
N GLU A 7 -3.15 18.14 -2.19
CA GLU A 7 -2.24 17.14 -1.58
C GLU A 7 -2.39 17.05 -0.05
N ILE A 8 -2.72 18.16 0.63
CA ILE A 8 -2.79 18.19 2.11
C ILE A 8 -4.21 17.93 2.64
N LEU A 9 -5.24 18.12 1.80
CA LEU A 9 -6.66 18.03 2.21
C LEU A 9 -7.33 16.72 1.75
N GLY A 10 -6.57 15.79 1.18
CA GLY A 10 -7.04 14.44 0.91
C GLY A 10 -7.22 13.70 2.23
N ASP A 11 -8.43 13.73 2.79
CA ASP A 11 -8.81 12.75 3.80
C ASP A 11 -8.50 11.36 3.22
N MET A 12 -7.90 10.47 4.03
CA MET A 12 -7.74 9.03 3.74
C MET A 12 -9.11 8.34 3.65
N HIS A 13 -9.95 8.79 2.72
CA HIS A 13 -11.30 8.34 2.53
C HIS A 13 -11.22 6.94 1.91
N ASN A 14 -11.34 5.92 2.78
CA ASN A 14 -11.11 4.49 2.52
C ASN A 14 -9.64 4.02 2.53
N LEU A 15 -8.73 4.69 3.24
CA LEU A 15 -7.32 4.25 3.31
C LEU A 15 -6.69 4.14 1.91
N PHE A 16 -6.93 5.13 1.06
CA PHE A 16 -6.09 5.36 -0.11
C PHE A 16 -5.00 6.34 0.30
N GLY A 17 -3.76 5.88 0.26
CA GLY A 17 -2.59 6.69 0.63
C GLY A 17 -2.12 7.56 -0.52
N ASP A 18 -0.97 8.18 -0.32
CA ASP A 18 -0.40 9.08 -1.31
C ASP A 18 -0.18 8.42 -2.68
N THR A 19 -0.41 9.19 -3.73
CA THR A 19 -0.13 8.75 -5.10
C THR A 19 1.37 8.73 -5.39
N HIS A 20 1.85 7.85 -6.27
CA HIS A 20 3.19 8.01 -6.85
C HIS A 20 3.31 9.39 -7.50
N SER A 21 4.34 10.16 -7.15
CA SER A 21 4.64 11.44 -7.77
C SER A 21 6.08 11.45 -8.30
N ILE A 22 6.29 12.19 -9.40
CA ILE A 22 7.59 12.29 -10.05
C ILE A 22 7.74 13.70 -10.63
N ASN A 23 8.94 14.25 -10.52
CA ASN A 23 9.25 15.53 -11.14
C ASN A 23 9.75 15.29 -12.58
N ILE A 24 9.27 16.11 -13.51
CA ILE A 24 9.69 16.09 -14.92
C ILE A 24 10.32 17.43 -15.24
N GLU A 25 11.60 17.41 -15.62
CA GLU A 25 12.33 18.56 -16.13
C GLU A 25 12.45 18.47 -17.66
N LEU A 26 12.38 19.62 -18.33
CA LEU A 26 12.51 19.74 -19.78
C LEU A 26 13.75 20.57 -20.09
N ASP A 27 14.61 20.05 -20.97
CA ASP A 27 15.80 20.72 -21.47
C ASP A 27 15.89 20.66 -23.01
N ASP A 28 16.98 21.16 -23.57
CA ASP A 28 17.21 21.15 -25.03
C ASP A 28 17.38 19.73 -25.62
N ASN A 29 17.60 18.71 -24.79
CA ASN A 29 17.82 17.32 -25.19
C ASN A 29 16.56 16.45 -25.00
N GLY A 30 15.53 16.95 -24.31
CA GLY A 30 14.26 16.28 -24.15
C GLY A 30 13.67 16.44 -22.74
N TYR A 31 13.15 15.35 -22.20
CA TYR A 31 12.60 15.31 -20.85
C TYR A 31 13.40 14.36 -19.97
N HIS A 32 13.53 14.72 -18.70
CA HIS A 32 14.25 13.94 -17.70
C HIS A 32 13.38 13.76 -16.46
N PHE A 33 13.34 12.52 -15.97
CA PHE A 33 12.66 12.18 -14.73
C PHE A 33 13.58 12.39 -13.53
N TYR A 34 13.09 13.09 -12.51
CA TYR A 34 13.80 13.32 -11.26
C TYR A 34 12.87 13.08 -10.07
N ASP A 35 13.46 12.74 -8.92
CA ASP A 35 12.81 12.73 -7.61
C ASP A 35 11.48 11.92 -7.59
N LEU A 36 11.59 10.62 -7.85
CA LEU A 36 10.46 9.70 -7.75
C LEU A 36 10.08 9.51 -6.27
N HIS A 37 8.91 9.99 -5.89
CA HIS A 37 8.29 9.71 -4.60
C HIS A 37 7.35 8.51 -4.75
N LYS A 38 7.66 7.45 -4.01
CA LYS A 38 6.78 6.29 -3.95
C LYS A 38 5.60 6.62 -3.05
N GLY A 39 4.39 6.40 -3.54
CA GLY A 39 3.19 6.47 -2.73
C GLY A 39 3.18 5.37 -1.68
N GLU A 40 2.25 5.49 -0.74
CA GLU A 40 2.19 4.64 0.44
C GLU A 40 1.65 3.25 0.13
N ASN A 41 2.19 2.26 0.83
CA ASN A 41 1.69 0.88 0.82
C ASN A 41 0.63 0.68 1.93
N VAL A 42 -0.07 -0.46 1.92
CA VAL A 42 -1.12 -0.75 2.91
C VAL A 42 -0.57 -0.81 4.34
N ALA A 43 0.67 -1.26 4.54
CA ALA A 43 1.31 -1.27 5.86
C ALA A 43 1.56 0.14 6.42
N ASP A 44 2.00 1.09 5.58
CA ASP A 44 2.21 2.49 5.98
C ASP A 44 0.89 3.12 6.49
N LEU A 45 -0.23 2.79 5.83
CA LEU A 45 -1.56 3.25 6.24
C LEU A 45 -2.08 2.61 7.53
N LEU A 46 -1.80 1.32 7.73
CA LEU A 46 -2.18 0.63 8.96
C LEU A 46 -1.42 1.22 10.16
N ASP A 47 -0.13 1.51 9.99
CA ASP A 47 0.67 2.19 11.01
C ASP A 47 0.12 3.59 11.32
N TYR A 48 -0.35 4.33 10.30
CA TYR A 48 -0.99 5.64 10.46
C TYR A 48 -2.23 5.60 11.37
N VAL A 49 -3.07 4.56 11.25
CA VAL A 49 -4.24 4.35 12.12
C VAL A 49 -3.93 3.54 13.38
N HIS A 50 -2.65 3.37 13.71
CA HIS A 50 -2.14 2.65 14.88
C HIS A 50 -2.54 1.17 14.93
N ILE A 51 -2.65 0.53 13.76
CA ILE A 51 -2.81 -0.92 13.62
C ILE A 51 -1.45 -1.54 13.30
N SER A 52 -0.95 -2.37 14.22
CA SER A 52 0.30 -3.10 14.00
C SER A 52 0.10 -4.20 12.94
N THR A 53 0.82 -4.05 11.83
CA THR A 53 0.87 -5.05 10.75
C THR A 53 1.40 -6.41 11.25
N GLU A 54 2.33 -6.40 12.20
CA GLU A 54 2.87 -7.61 12.81
C GLU A 54 1.83 -8.32 13.69
N GLU A 55 1.07 -7.57 14.49
CA GLU A 55 -0.03 -8.14 15.28
C GLU A 55 -1.12 -8.73 14.37
N LEU A 56 -1.44 -8.05 13.27
CA LEU A 56 -2.40 -8.53 12.29
C LEU A 56 -1.94 -9.83 11.61
N LYS A 57 -0.65 -9.94 11.24
CA LYS A 57 -0.06 -11.18 10.70
C LYS A 57 -0.15 -12.33 11.70
N ILE A 58 0.18 -12.08 12.97
CA ILE A 58 0.11 -13.10 14.03
C ILE A 58 -1.33 -13.58 14.21
N ALA A 59 -2.29 -12.66 14.39
CA ALA A 59 -3.70 -12.98 14.57
C ALA A 59 -4.29 -13.74 13.37
N TYR A 60 -3.88 -13.39 12.14
CA TYR A 60 -4.31 -14.09 10.94
C TYR A 60 -3.75 -15.51 10.86
N ARG A 61 -2.44 -15.69 11.16
CA ARG A 61 -1.80 -17.00 11.21
C ARG A 61 -2.47 -17.91 12.24
N GLU A 62 -2.83 -17.39 13.41
CA GLU A 62 -3.59 -18.14 14.42
C GLU A 62 -4.96 -18.58 13.91
N LYS A 63 -5.69 -17.72 13.19
CA LYS A 63 -6.97 -18.08 12.56
C LYS A 63 -6.81 -19.18 11.51
N LEU A 64 -5.77 -19.11 10.68
CA LEU A 64 -5.48 -20.13 9.67
C LEU A 64 -5.16 -21.48 10.30
N VAL A 65 -4.32 -21.49 11.35
CA VAL A 65 -3.96 -22.74 12.06
C VAL A 65 -5.19 -23.40 12.69
N ASN A 66 -6.13 -22.61 13.20
CA ASN A 66 -7.37 -23.10 13.81
C ASN A 66 -8.49 -23.41 12.80
N SER A 67 -8.27 -23.17 11.51
CA SER A 67 -9.26 -23.44 10.46
C SER A 67 -9.26 -24.91 10.03
N SER A 68 -10.36 -25.34 9.42
CA SER A 68 -10.47 -26.66 8.77
C SER A 68 -9.85 -26.71 7.37
N LEU A 69 -9.13 -25.67 6.95
CA LEU A 69 -8.51 -25.56 5.63
C LEU A 69 -7.35 -26.53 5.46
N SER A 70 -7.04 -26.89 4.22
CA SER A 70 -5.85 -27.69 3.94
C SER A 70 -4.58 -26.90 4.23
N LYS A 71 -3.46 -27.59 4.45
CA LYS A 71 -2.16 -26.92 4.66
C LYS A 71 -1.73 -26.09 3.45
N LYS A 72 -2.15 -26.49 2.25
CA LYS A 72 -1.92 -25.72 1.04
C LYS A 72 -2.72 -24.42 1.06
N ASP A 73 -4.01 -24.48 1.35
CA ASP A 73 -4.87 -23.28 1.37
C ASP A 73 -4.45 -22.31 2.50
N GLN A 74 -4.04 -22.84 3.66
CA GLN A 74 -3.47 -22.03 4.75
C GLN A 74 -2.24 -21.23 4.27
N HIS A 75 -1.34 -21.88 3.52
CA HIS A 75 -0.15 -21.22 2.98
C HIS A 75 -0.51 -20.21 1.89
N ASP A 76 -1.38 -20.58 0.96
CA ASP A 76 -1.78 -19.72 -0.15
C ASP A 76 -2.46 -18.43 0.36
N TYR A 77 -3.36 -18.54 1.36
CA TYR A 77 -3.99 -17.37 1.99
C TYR A 77 -3.04 -16.51 2.83
N GLU A 78 -2.06 -17.13 3.49
CA GLU A 78 -1.02 -16.37 4.20
C GLU A 78 -0.19 -15.53 3.22
N GLN A 79 0.18 -16.11 2.07
CA GLN A 79 0.90 -15.36 1.03
C GLN A 79 0.05 -14.24 0.43
N GLU A 80 -1.24 -14.48 0.22
CA GLU A 80 -2.17 -13.46 -0.28
C GLU A 80 -2.28 -12.26 0.68
N LEU A 81 -2.40 -12.51 1.99
CA LEU A 81 -2.39 -11.43 2.99
C LEU A 81 -1.08 -10.65 2.97
N LEU A 82 0.07 -11.34 2.95
CA LEU A 82 1.38 -10.69 2.94
C LEU A 82 1.56 -9.83 1.69
N ALA A 83 1.15 -10.35 0.53
CA ALA A 83 1.16 -9.60 -0.71
C ALA A 83 0.31 -8.33 -0.60
N GLY A 84 -0.92 -8.43 -0.06
CA GLY A 84 -1.81 -7.29 0.16
C GLY A 84 -1.26 -6.23 1.12
N LEU A 85 -0.57 -6.64 2.20
CA LEU A 85 0.06 -5.70 3.14
C LEU A 85 1.23 -4.93 2.51
N THR A 86 1.95 -5.55 1.58
CA THR A 86 3.04 -4.90 0.83
C THR A 86 2.58 -4.22 -0.45
N ALA A 87 1.32 -4.40 -0.83
CA ALA A 87 0.77 -3.87 -2.07
C ALA A 87 0.58 -2.37 -1.98
N TYR A 88 0.59 -1.75 -3.16
CA TYR A 88 0.21 -0.37 -3.30
C TYR A 88 -1.27 -0.20 -2.94
N THR A 89 -1.62 0.94 -2.37
CA THR A 89 -2.97 1.17 -1.82
C THR A 89 -4.06 1.29 -2.88
N TYR A 90 -3.68 1.38 -4.16
CA TYR A 90 -4.59 1.46 -5.30
C TYR A 90 -4.79 0.11 -5.99
N LEU A 91 -5.94 -0.04 -6.65
CA LEU A 91 -6.35 -1.27 -7.32
C LEU A 91 -5.40 -1.65 -8.48
N GLU A 92 -5.06 -2.93 -8.57
CA GLU A 92 -4.46 -3.53 -9.76
C GLU A 92 -5.50 -3.64 -10.90
N LYS A 93 -5.01 -3.63 -12.14
CA LYS A 93 -5.82 -3.51 -13.36
C LYS A 93 -6.14 -4.86 -14.00
#